data_AF-A0A3D5CM62-F1
#
_entry.id   AF-A0A3D5CM62-F1
#
_cell.length_a   1.000
_cell.length_b   1.000
_cell.length_c   1.000
_cell.angle_alpha   90.00
_cell.angle_beta   90.00
_cell.angle_gamma   90.00
#
_symmetry.space_group_name_H-M   'P 1'
#
loop_
_entity.id
_entity.type
_entity.pdbx_description
1 polymer ?
#
loop_
_entity_poly.entity_id
_entity_poly.type
_entity_poly.pdbx_seq_one_letter_code
_entity_poly.pdbx_strand_id
1 'polypeptide(L)'
;TTWGFIGLAIPNFMLALVLLFIGLRYFGVNLSGLYSKEFMDAPWSVAKLLDLAKHLPIPVFVVATGGSAGLIRVLRATLLDELEKQYVVTARSKGLSSSKLLFKYPVRICLNPLISNLAWLFPHLISGGAITAIVLGLPTAGPMMLRALITQDTYLAGSILLFLTILTLLGTVISDVLLVVVDPRIRMERSSS
;
A
#
# COMPACT_ATOMS: atom_id res chain seq x y z
N THR A 1 -11.33 4.79 16.84
CA THR A 1 -12.19 4.02 15.91
C THR A 1 -12.96 4.95 15.00
N THR A 2 -13.59 6.01 15.50
CA THR A 2 -14.35 7.03 14.73
C THR A 2 -13.57 7.69 13.58
N TRP A 3 -12.39 8.27 13.81
CA TRP A 3 -11.57 8.88 12.75
C TRP A 3 -11.12 7.90 11.66
N GLY A 4 -10.90 6.63 12.03
CA GLY A 4 -10.56 5.57 11.08
C GLY A 4 -11.74 5.13 10.20
N PHE A 5 -12.98 5.30 10.67
CA PHE A 5 -14.17 5.05 9.85
C PHE A 5 -14.38 6.14 8.80
N ILE A 6 -14.09 7.41 9.12
CA ILE A 6 -14.16 8.51 8.14
C ILE A 6 -13.18 8.26 6.99
N GLY A 7 -11.94 7.86 7.29
CA GLY A 7 -10.94 7.53 6.27
C GLY A 7 -11.22 6.26 5.45
N LEU A 8 -12.03 5.33 5.97
CA LEU A 8 -12.46 4.14 5.23
C LEU A 8 -13.76 4.33 4.45
N ALA A 9 -14.60 5.28 4.88
CA ALA A 9 -15.86 5.61 4.23
C ALA A 9 -15.67 6.48 2.99
N ILE A 10 -14.55 7.21 2.89
CA ILE A 10 -14.21 8.03 1.73
C ILE A 10 -13.43 7.16 0.73
N PRO A 11 -13.96 6.90 -0.47
CA PRO A 11 -13.21 6.21 -1.50
C PRO A 11 -11.98 7.02 -1.94
N ASN A 12 -10.87 6.35 -2.24
CA ASN A 12 -9.60 7.02 -2.58
C ASN A 12 -9.72 7.93 -3.81
N PHE A 13 -10.55 7.55 -4.78
CA PHE A 13 -10.80 8.40 -5.94
C PHE A 13 -11.55 9.69 -5.57
N MET A 14 -12.41 9.66 -4.54
CA MET A 14 -13.08 10.87 -4.04
C MET A 14 -12.09 11.78 -3.31
N LEU A 15 -11.21 11.20 -2.50
CA LEU A 15 -10.10 11.95 -1.89
C LEU A 15 -9.24 12.61 -2.99
N ALA A 16 -8.92 11.87 -4.06
CA ALA A 16 -8.20 12.41 -5.22
C ALA A 16 -8.93 13.60 -5.86
N LEU A 17 -10.23 13.47 -6.12
CA LEU A 17 -11.05 14.56 -6.68
C LEU A 17 -11.05 15.81 -5.80
N VAL A 18 -11.22 15.64 -4.49
CA VAL A 18 -11.20 16.76 -3.53
C VAL A 18 -9.85 17.46 -3.53
N LEU A 19 -8.75 16.69 -3.52
CA LEU A 19 -7.40 17.26 -3.55
C LEU A 19 -7.09 17.97 -4.87
N LEU A 20 -7.50 17.40 -6.01
CA LEU A 20 -7.40 18.06 -7.32
C LEU A 20 -8.18 19.38 -7.33
N PHE A 21 -9.41 19.37 -6.82
CA PHE A 21 -10.25 20.56 -6.74
C PHE A 21 -9.63 21.64 -5.87
N ILE A 22 -9.16 21.29 -4.67
CA ILE A 22 -8.52 22.24 -3.74
C ILE A 22 -7.22 22.79 -4.34
N GLY A 23 -6.38 21.93 -4.90
CA GLY A 23 -5.13 22.34 -5.54
C GLY A 23 -5.34 23.31 -6.69
N LEU A 24 -6.31 23.02 -7.56
CA LEU A 24 -6.63 23.91 -8.68
C LEU A 24 -7.27 25.21 -8.21
N ARG A 25 -8.24 25.15 -7.27
CA ARG A 25 -9.01 26.31 -6.84
C ARG A 25 -8.23 27.29 -5.97
N TYR A 26 -7.42 26.78 -5.04
CA TYR A 26 -6.74 27.61 -4.04
C TYR A 26 -5.26 27.83 -4.34
N PHE A 27 -4.59 26.88 -5.01
CA PHE A 27 -3.16 26.97 -5.30
C PHE A 27 -2.87 27.20 -6.78
N GLY A 28 -3.87 27.08 -7.66
CA GLY A 28 -3.69 27.24 -9.11
C GLY A 28 -2.78 26.17 -9.74
N VAL A 29 -2.47 25.10 -9.02
CA VAL A 29 -1.57 24.04 -9.47
C VAL A 29 -2.41 22.94 -10.11
N ASN A 30 -2.03 22.53 -11.32
CA ASN A 30 -2.59 21.32 -11.89
C ASN A 30 -1.87 20.11 -11.29
N LEU A 31 -2.59 19.37 -10.44
CA LEU A 31 -2.09 18.23 -9.69
C LEU A 31 -2.32 16.89 -10.43
N SER A 32 -2.84 16.94 -11.66
CA SER A 32 -3.00 15.75 -12.51
C SER A 32 -1.70 15.39 -13.22
N GLY A 33 -1.43 14.09 -13.36
CA GLY A 33 -0.28 13.57 -14.06
C GLY A 33 0.97 13.48 -13.19
N LEU A 34 2.02 12.87 -13.75
CA LEU A 34 3.32 12.68 -13.08
C LEU A 34 4.39 13.67 -13.54
N TYR A 35 4.13 14.40 -14.61
CA TYR A 35 5.10 15.29 -15.24
C TYR A 35 4.41 16.57 -15.72
N SER A 36 5.16 17.67 -15.71
CA SER A 36 4.80 18.87 -16.45
C SER A 36 4.76 18.57 -17.96
N LYS A 37 3.98 19.35 -18.72
CA LYS A 37 3.81 19.16 -20.18
C LYS A 37 5.14 19.07 -20.94
N GLU A 38 6.13 19.86 -20.55
CA GLU A 38 7.47 19.90 -21.14
C GLU A 38 8.28 18.62 -20.92
N PHE A 39 8.02 17.90 -19.82
CA PHE A 39 8.78 16.71 -19.43
C PHE A 39 8.09 15.39 -19.78
N MET A 40 6.85 15.39 -20.27
CA MET A 40 6.10 14.16 -20.60
C MET A 40 6.89 13.29 -21.61
N ASP A 41 7.27 13.87 -22.75
CA ASP A 41 7.99 13.18 -23.83
C ASP A 41 9.50 13.45 -23.85
N ALA A 42 10.00 14.23 -22.88
CA ALA A 42 11.43 14.52 -22.78
C ALA A 42 12.26 13.29 -22.40
N PRO A 43 13.50 13.16 -22.88
CA PRO A 43 14.41 12.11 -22.44
C PRO A 43 14.72 12.23 -20.94
N TRP A 44 15.16 11.12 -20.33
CA TRP A 44 15.53 11.09 -18.92
C TRP A 44 16.67 12.07 -18.64
N SER A 45 16.42 12.97 -17.68
CA SER A 45 17.37 13.98 -17.21
C SER A 45 17.14 14.24 -15.72
N VAL A 46 18.13 14.84 -15.05
CA VAL A 46 17.98 15.26 -13.64
C VAL A 46 16.81 16.24 -13.49
N ALA A 47 16.59 17.10 -14.47
CA ALA A 47 15.45 18.03 -14.49
C ALA A 47 14.10 17.28 -14.52
N LYS A 48 13.98 16.25 -15.37
CA LYS A 48 12.78 15.40 -15.43
C LYS A 48 12.56 14.62 -14.12
N LEU A 49 13.64 14.18 -13.47
CA LEU A 49 13.55 13.52 -12.16
C LEU A 49 13.06 14.46 -11.06
N LEU A 50 13.56 15.70 -11.04
CA LEU A 50 13.11 16.73 -10.09
C LEU A 50 11.66 17.14 -10.34
N ASP A 51 11.24 17.22 -11.61
CA ASP A 51 9.85 17.48 -11.97
C ASP A 51 8.92 16.34 -11.49
N LEU A 52 9.31 15.09 -11.73
CA LEU A 52 8.59 13.92 -11.21
C LEU A 52 8.47 13.97 -9.69
N ALA A 53 9.56 14.27 -8.97
CA ALA A 53 9.57 14.33 -7.51
C ALA A 53 8.63 15.41 -6.94
N LYS A 54 8.38 16.49 -7.69
CA LYS A 54 7.42 17.55 -7.30
C LYS A 54 5.96 17.11 -7.50
N HIS A 55 5.68 16.28 -8.50
CA HIS A 55 4.33 15.80 -8.79
C HIS A 55 3.95 14.54 -8.00
N LEU A 56 4.94 13.81 -7.48
CA LEU A 56 4.75 12.56 -6.73
C LEU A 56 3.99 12.65 -5.39
N PRO A 57 4.08 13.73 -4.57
CA PRO A 57 3.54 13.74 -3.21
C PRO A 57 2.04 13.48 -3.14
N ILE A 58 1.26 14.00 -4.08
CA ILE A 58 -0.20 13.86 -4.07
C ILE A 58 -0.64 12.46 -4.51
N PRO A 59 -0.21 11.93 -5.66
CA PRO A 59 -0.44 10.53 -6.00
C PRO A 59 -0.01 9.58 -4.89
N VAL A 60 1.16 9.80 -4.29
CA VAL A 60 1.64 8.98 -3.16
C VAL A 60 0.72 9.10 -1.96
N PHE A 61 0.30 10.30 -1.58
CA PHE A 61 -0.59 10.50 -0.44
C PHE A 61 -1.95 9.82 -0.65
N VAL A 62 -2.55 9.99 -1.83
CA VAL A 62 -3.85 9.39 -2.18
C VAL A 62 -3.76 7.87 -2.21
N VAL A 63 -2.71 7.31 -2.81
CA VAL A 63 -2.53 5.85 -2.90
C VAL A 63 -2.18 5.27 -1.53
N ALA A 64 -1.29 5.92 -0.76
CA ALA A 64 -0.86 5.43 0.55
C ALA A 64 -2.00 5.46 1.58
N THR A 65 -2.82 6.51 1.58
CA THR A 65 -3.96 6.60 2.51
C THR A 65 -5.01 5.51 2.26
N GLY A 66 -5.09 5.04 1.01
CA GLY A 66 -6.17 4.18 0.56
C GLY A 66 -6.23 2.75 1.04
N GLY A 67 -5.13 2.22 1.58
CA GLY A 67 -5.07 0.92 2.27
C GLY A 67 -4.66 1.04 3.74
N SER A 68 -4.11 2.19 4.14
CA SER A 68 -3.52 2.38 5.47
C SER A 68 -4.53 2.25 6.60
N ALA A 69 -5.74 2.80 6.43
CA ALA A 69 -6.76 2.73 7.48
C ALA A 69 -7.24 1.28 7.75
N GLY A 70 -7.37 0.47 6.69
CA GLY A 70 -7.69 -0.95 6.82
C GLY A 70 -6.57 -1.72 7.53
N LEU A 71 -5.33 -1.47 7.12
CA LEU A 71 -4.15 -2.10 7.72
C LEU A 71 -3.96 -1.73 9.20
N ILE A 72 -4.10 -0.44 9.55
CA ILE A 72 -4.06 0.02 10.95
C ILE A 72 -5.13 -0.67 11.79
N ARG A 73 -6.33 -0.88 11.25
CA ARG A 73 -7.40 -1.58 11.97
C ARG A 73 -7.03 -3.02 12.23
N VAL A 74 -6.55 -3.74 11.21
CA VAL A 74 -6.10 -5.13 11.36
C VAL A 74 -5.00 -5.22 12.39
N LEU A 75 -3.98 -4.37 12.29
CA LEU A 75 -2.87 -4.32 13.26
C LEU A 75 -3.33 -4.06 14.68
N ARG A 76 -4.26 -3.13 14.87
CA ARG A 76 -4.83 -2.83 16.18
C ARG A 76 -5.61 -4.01 16.74
N ALA A 77 -6.41 -4.69 15.92
CA ALA A 77 -7.14 -5.88 16.34
C ALA A 77 -6.17 -6.99 16.76
N THR A 78 -5.21 -7.34 15.90
CA THR A 78 -4.18 -8.34 16.20
C THR A 78 -3.39 -7.99 17.46
N LEU A 79 -3.07 -6.71 17.68
CA LEU A 79 -2.37 -6.27 18.88
C LEU A 79 -3.21 -6.41 20.15
N LEU A 80 -4.50 -6.07 20.10
CA LEU A 80 -5.40 -6.23 21.23
C LEU A 80 -5.55 -7.71 21.59
N ASP A 81 -5.77 -8.58 20.61
CA ASP A 81 -5.89 -10.02 20.81
C ASP A 81 -4.60 -10.62 21.39
N GLU A 82 -3.44 -10.17 20.93
CA GLU A 82 -2.15 -10.66 21.42
C GLU A 82 -1.88 -10.24 22.86
N LEU A 83 -2.34 -9.05 23.27
CA LEU A 83 -2.18 -8.54 24.63
C LEU A 83 -3.00 -9.30 25.67
N GLU A 84 -4.09 -9.97 25.26
CA GLU A 84 -4.96 -10.77 26.14
C GLU A 84 -4.43 -12.19 26.40
N LYS A 85 -3.38 -12.63 25.69
CA LYS A 85 -2.84 -13.98 25.86
C LYS A 85 -2.17 -14.19 27.23
N GLN A 86 -2.34 -15.39 27.78
CA GLN A 86 -1.88 -15.78 29.12
C GLN A 86 -0.39 -15.49 29.37
N TYR A 87 0.47 -15.65 28.36
CA TYR A 87 1.91 -15.39 28.51
C TYR A 87 2.21 -13.89 28.70
N VAL A 88 1.40 -12.99 28.11
CA VAL A 88 1.52 -11.54 28.28
C VAL A 88 1.00 -11.13 29.66
N VAL A 89 -0.15 -11.67 30.07
CA VAL A 89 -0.74 -11.43 31.40
C VAL A 89 0.22 -11.90 32.51
N THR A 90 0.83 -13.08 32.34
CA THR A 90 1.81 -13.64 33.28
C THR A 90 3.10 -12.82 33.33
N ALA A 91 3.58 -12.34 32.18
CA ALA A 91 4.77 -11.48 32.16
C ALA A 91 4.51 -10.12 32.82
N ARG A 92 3.29 -9.58 32.68
CA ARG A 92 2.86 -8.36 33.39
C ARG A 92 2.79 -8.57 34.91
N SER A 93 2.24 -9.70 35.37
CA SER A 93 2.17 -10.01 36.82
C SER A 93 3.55 -10.23 37.44
N LYS A 94 4.55 -10.63 36.65
CA LYS A 94 5.96 -10.72 37.06
C LYS A 94 6.71 -9.37 37.09
N GLY A 95 6.03 -8.24 36.85
CA GLY A 95 6.62 -6.91 36.99
C GLY A 95 7.42 -6.41 35.77
N LEU A 96 7.26 -7.03 34.59
CA LEU A 96 7.86 -6.45 33.37
C LEU A 96 7.22 -5.10 33.04
N SER A 97 8.05 -4.11 32.70
CA SER A 97 7.56 -2.81 32.24
C SER A 97 6.78 -2.93 30.93
N SER A 98 5.69 -2.16 30.81
CA SER A 98 4.78 -2.20 29.66
C SER A 98 5.48 -2.03 28.31
N SER A 99 6.49 -1.16 28.23
CA SER A 99 7.27 -0.95 26.99
C SER A 99 8.10 -2.17 26.61
N LYS A 100 8.81 -2.79 27.57
CA LYS A 100 9.58 -4.02 27.30
C LYS A 100 8.66 -5.19 26.94
N LEU A 101 7.49 -5.27 27.57
CA LEU A 101 6.47 -6.27 27.27
C LEU A 101 5.95 -6.14 25.83
N LEU A 102 5.59 -4.92 25.40
CA LEU A 102 5.05 -4.60 24.07
C LEU A 102 6.05 -4.87 22.94
N PHE A 103 7.29 -4.38 23.07
CA PHE A 103 8.26 -4.50 21.98
C PHE A 103 8.87 -5.91 21.84
N LYS A 104 8.84 -6.71 22.92
CA LYS A 104 9.52 -8.02 22.91
C LYS A 104 8.67 -9.16 22.33
N TYR A 105 7.35 -9.18 22.55
CA TYR A 105 6.49 -10.28 22.10
C TYR A 105 5.33 -9.84 21.19
N PRO A 106 4.41 -8.95 21.61
CA PRO A 106 3.22 -8.66 20.81
C PRO A 106 3.52 -7.96 19.49
N VAL A 107 4.45 -6.99 19.48
CA VAL A 107 4.78 -6.23 18.27
C VAL A 107 5.28 -7.15 17.16
N ARG A 108 6.14 -8.13 17.47
CA ARG A 108 6.70 -9.05 16.47
C ARG A 108 5.62 -9.88 15.77
N ILE A 109 4.62 -10.34 16.52
CA ILE A 109 3.48 -11.12 15.99
C ILE A 109 2.53 -10.22 15.19
N CYS A 110 2.33 -8.99 15.65
CA CYS A 110 1.51 -8.01 14.96
C CYS A 110 2.14 -7.49 13.66
N LEU A 111 3.42 -7.75 13.39
CA LEU A 111 4.03 -7.43 12.10
C LEU A 111 3.60 -8.40 10.99
N ASN A 112 3.06 -9.58 11.31
CA ASN A 112 2.71 -10.57 10.29
C ASN A 112 1.70 -10.01 9.26
N PRO A 113 0.57 -9.36 9.66
CA PRO A 113 -0.32 -8.70 8.71
C PRO A 113 0.34 -7.59 7.87
N LEU A 114 1.31 -6.85 8.42
CA LEU A 114 2.06 -5.86 7.66
C LEU A 114 2.90 -6.52 6.57
N ILE A 115 3.64 -7.56 6.94
CA ILE A 115 4.53 -8.29 6.03
C ILE A 115 3.73 -8.99 4.95
N SER A 116 2.62 -9.66 5.30
CA SER A 116 1.73 -10.29 4.32
C SER A 116 1.16 -9.30 3.31
N ASN A 117 0.91 -8.06 3.72
CA ASN A 117 0.39 -7.03 2.82
C ASN A 117 1.47 -6.49 1.85
N LEU A 118 2.76 -6.67 2.15
CA LEU A 118 3.85 -6.32 1.23
C LEU A 118 3.76 -7.11 -0.08
N ALA A 119 3.14 -8.30 -0.08
CA ALA A 119 2.94 -9.09 -1.29
C ALA A 119 2.18 -8.33 -2.38
N TRP A 120 1.23 -7.48 -1.97
CA TRP A 120 0.39 -6.70 -2.87
C TRP A 120 0.99 -5.34 -3.24
N LEU A 121 2.13 -4.97 -2.65
CA LEU A 121 2.72 -3.66 -2.82
C LEU A 121 3.18 -3.42 -4.27
N PHE A 122 3.85 -4.39 -4.90
CA PHE A 122 4.34 -4.23 -6.27
C PHE A 122 3.20 -4.11 -7.31
N PRO A 123 2.20 -5.02 -7.36
CA PRO A 123 1.08 -4.88 -8.28
C PRO A 123 0.28 -3.59 -8.04
N HIS A 124 0.13 -3.19 -6.77
CA HIS A 124 -0.60 -1.98 -6.41
C HIS A 124 0.13 -0.71 -6.87
N LEU A 125 1.45 -0.65 -6.72
CA LEU A 125 2.26 0.49 -7.20
C LEU A 125 2.18 0.64 -8.73
N ILE A 126 2.25 -0.47 -9.46
CA ILE A 126 2.21 -0.45 -10.94
C ILE A 126 0.81 -0.18 -11.47
N SER A 127 -0.24 -0.67 -10.81
CA SER A 127 -1.63 -0.41 -11.18
C SER A 127 -2.09 1.00 -10.75
N GLY A 128 -1.58 1.51 -9.62
CA GLY A 128 -1.91 2.83 -9.07
C GLY A 128 -3.33 2.95 -8.51
N GLY A 129 -4.04 1.81 -8.36
CA GLY A 129 -5.49 1.78 -8.14
C GLY A 129 -6.23 2.34 -9.35
N ALA A 130 -6.71 1.48 -10.25
CA ALA A 130 -7.18 1.86 -11.59
C ALA A 130 -8.05 3.14 -11.62
N ILE A 131 -9.06 3.23 -10.75
CA ILE A 131 -9.97 4.39 -10.70
C ILE A 131 -9.25 5.66 -10.22
N THR A 132 -8.44 5.56 -9.17
CA THR A 132 -7.67 6.69 -8.63
C THR A 132 -6.65 7.20 -9.66
N ALA A 133 -5.97 6.29 -10.35
CA ALA A 133 -5.03 6.63 -11.41
C ALA A 133 -5.72 7.31 -12.60
N ILE A 134 -6.94 6.89 -12.96
CA ILE A 134 -7.74 7.58 -14.00
C ILE A 134 -8.07 9.00 -13.55
N VAL A 135 -8.55 9.19 -12.32
CA VAL A 135 -8.91 10.51 -11.78
C VAL A 135 -7.69 11.44 -11.74
N LEU A 136 -6.55 10.93 -11.30
CA LEU A 136 -5.31 11.69 -11.24
C LEU A 136 -4.60 11.82 -12.59
N GLY A 137 -5.11 11.21 -13.67
CA GLY A 137 -4.46 11.24 -14.99
C GLY A 137 -3.07 10.58 -15.02
N LEU A 138 -2.86 9.53 -14.23
CA LEU A 138 -1.56 8.87 -14.11
C LEU A 138 -1.33 7.87 -15.24
N PRO A 139 -0.14 7.83 -15.85
CA PRO A 139 0.21 6.85 -16.88
C PRO A 139 0.60 5.50 -16.25
N THR A 140 -0.34 4.82 -15.59
CA THR A 140 -0.11 3.52 -14.93
C THR A 140 -0.77 2.36 -15.68
N ALA A 141 -0.50 1.13 -15.24
CA ALA A 141 -1.09 -0.07 -15.85
C ALA A 141 -2.62 -0.15 -15.66
N GLY A 142 -3.18 0.51 -14.64
CA GLY A 142 -4.62 0.50 -14.35
C GLY A 142 -5.47 1.14 -15.47
N PRO A 143 -5.26 2.42 -15.81
CA PRO A 143 -5.92 3.07 -16.94
C PRO A 143 -5.68 2.36 -18.27
N MET A 144 -4.46 1.82 -18.48
CA MET A 144 -4.13 1.04 -19.68
C MET A 144 -4.96 -0.25 -19.77
N MET A 145 -5.12 -0.96 -18.65
CA MET A 145 -5.97 -2.14 -18.57
C MET A 145 -7.43 -1.81 -18.90
N LEU A 146 -7.99 -0.74 -18.30
CA LEU A 146 -9.36 -0.35 -18.57
C LEU A 146 -9.55 -0.02 -20.07
N ARG A 147 -8.61 0.73 -20.65
CA ARG A 147 -8.63 1.04 -22.08
C ARG A 147 -8.61 -0.24 -22.92
N ALA A 148 -7.70 -1.17 -22.62
CA ALA A 148 -7.58 -2.44 -23.33
C ALA A 148 -8.88 -3.26 -23.26
N LEU A 149 -9.54 -3.30 -22.10
CA LEU A 149 -10.82 -3.98 -21.92
C LEU A 149 -11.94 -3.34 -22.74
N ILE A 150 -12.02 -2.00 -22.75
CA ILE A 150 -13.02 -1.25 -23.54
C ILE A 150 -12.80 -1.44 -25.04
N THR A 151 -11.54 -1.40 -25.50
CA THR A 151 -11.19 -1.59 -26.92
C THR A 151 -11.11 -3.06 -27.32
N GLN A 152 -11.42 -3.99 -26.41
CA GLN A 152 -11.32 -5.44 -26.59
C GLN A 152 -9.93 -5.89 -27.10
N ASP A 153 -8.88 -5.18 -26.70
CA ASP A 153 -7.49 -5.56 -26.96
C ASP A 153 -7.07 -6.65 -25.97
N THR A 154 -7.43 -7.89 -26.31
CA THR A 154 -7.18 -9.07 -25.46
C THR A 154 -5.69 -9.36 -25.28
N TYR A 155 -4.86 -9.02 -26.27
CA TYR A 155 -3.41 -9.18 -26.17
C TYR A 155 -2.81 -8.21 -25.15
N LEU A 156 -3.14 -6.92 -25.24
CA LEU A 156 -2.67 -5.93 -24.29
C LEU A 156 -3.19 -6.22 -22.87
N ALA A 157 -4.47 -6.52 -22.73
CA ALA A 157 -5.06 -6.88 -21.43
C ALA A 157 -4.39 -8.13 -20.83
N GLY A 158 -4.18 -9.17 -21.65
CA GLY A 158 -3.48 -10.39 -21.25
C GLY A 158 -2.04 -10.15 -20.82
N SER A 159 -1.28 -9.32 -21.56
CA SER A 159 0.09 -8.95 -21.19
C SER A 159 0.16 -8.19 -19.87
N ILE A 160 -0.75 -7.24 -19.64
CA ILE A 160 -0.81 -6.50 -18.36
C ILE A 160 -1.18 -7.46 -17.22
N LEU A 161 -2.16 -8.35 -17.41
CA LEU A 161 -2.53 -9.35 -16.40
C LEU A 161 -1.36 -10.27 -16.05
N LEU A 162 -0.65 -10.78 -17.05
CA LEU A 162 0.51 -11.65 -16.85
C LEU A 162 1.62 -10.92 -16.09
N PHE A 163 1.90 -9.67 -16.45
CA PHE A 163 2.90 -8.85 -15.76
C PHE A 163 2.52 -8.60 -14.29
N LEU A 164 1.27 -8.22 -14.02
CA LEU A 164 0.77 -8.06 -12.65
C LEU A 164 0.83 -9.37 -11.86
N THR A 165 0.57 -10.50 -12.51
CA THR A 165 0.66 -11.83 -11.87
C THR A 165 2.09 -12.15 -11.47
N ILE A 166 3.07 -11.91 -12.34
CA ILE A 166 4.49 -12.09 -12.02
C ILE A 166 4.89 -11.22 -10.83
N LEU A 167 4.51 -9.94 -10.83
CA LEU A 167 4.77 -9.04 -9.70
C LEU A 167 4.12 -9.51 -8.40
N THR A 168 2.90 -10.05 -8.48
CA THR A 168 2.20 -10.60 -7.34
C THR A 168 2.94 -11.81 -6.78
N LEU A 169 3.38 -12.73 -7.65
CA LEU A 169 4.15 -13.91 -7.24
C LEU A 169 5.48 -13.51 -6.57
N LEU A 170 6.21 -12.56 -7.16
CA LEU A 170 7.45 -12.04 -6.57
C LEU A 170 7.18 -11.40 -5.20
N GLY A 171 6.12 -10.58 -5.08
CA GLY A 171 5.71 -9.98 -3.84
C GLY A 171 5.38 -11.02 -2.76
N THR A 172 4.62 -12.06 -3.12
CA THR A 172 4.27 -13.16 -2.20
C THR A 172 5.50 -13.90 -1.71
N VAL A 173 6.43 -14.26 -2.61
CA VAL A 173 7.68 -14.93 -2.23
C VAL A 173 8.50 -14.06 -1.27
N ILE A 174 8.61 -12.75 -1.53
CA ILE A 174 9.30 -11.81 -0.64
C ILE A 174 8.61 -11.76 0.73
N SER A 175 7.29 -11.67 0.76
CA SER A 175 6.48 -11.70 1.99
C SER A 175 6.73 -12.97 2.78
N ASP A 176 6.72 -14.14 2.14
CA ASP A 176 6.92 -15.43 2.81
C ASP A 176 8.32 -15.53 3.43
N VAL A 177 9.36 -15.08 2.70
CA VAL A 177 10.73 -15.04 3.22
C VAL A 177 10.82 -14.10 4.43
N LEU A 178 10.23 -12.90 4.34
CA LEU A 178 10.21 -11.94 5.44
C LEU A 178 9.46 -12.48 6.66
N LEU A 179 8.35 -13.18 6.46
CA LEU A 179 7.60 -13.82 7.54
C LEU A 179 8.45 -14.87 8.27
N VAL A 180 9.21 -15.68 7.56
CA VAL A 180 10.10 -16.68 8.19
C VAL A 180 11.24 -16.01 8.97
N VAL A 181 11.79 -14.91 8.46
CA VAL A 181 12.85 -14.13 9.15
C VAL A 181 12.29 -13.45 10.40
N VAL A 182 11.11 -12.85 10.29
CA VAL A 182 10.49 -12.10 11.37
C VAL A 182 9.86 -13.03 12.39
N ASP A 183 9.27 -14.17 12.04
CA ASP A 183 8.69 -15.11 13.00
C ASP A 183 9.30 -16.51 12.92
N PRO A 184 10.29 -16.85 13.77
CA PRO A 184 10.92 -18.15 13.78
C PRO A 184 10.01 -19.28 14.29
N ARG A 185 8.80 -18.99 14.81
CA ARG A 185 7.83 -20.05 15.16
C ARG A 185 7.25 -20.74 13.92
N ILE A 186 7.12 -20.01 12.81
CA ILE A 186 6.71 -20.57 11.51
C ILE A 186 7.69 -21.67 11.07
N ARG A 187 8.97 -21.56 11.46
CA ARG A 187 9.99 -22.57 11.21
C ARG A 187 9.74 -23.88 11.98
N MET A 188 9.11 -23.81 13.16
CA MET A 188 8.87 -24.98 14.02
C MET A 188 7.64 -25.78 13.56
N GLU A 189 6.60 -25.10 13.06
CA GLU A 189 5.38 -25.74 12.56
C GLU A 189 5.64 -26.56 11.28
N ARG A 190 6.52 -26.07 10.39
CA ARG A 190 6.96 -26.78 9.18
C ARG A 190 7.89 -27.97 9.43
N SER A 191 8.45 -28.08 10.64
CA SER A 191 9.28 -29.22 11.07
C SER A 191 8.45 -30.35 11.67
N SER A 192 7.18 -30.09 12.01
CA SER A 192 6.24 -31.06 12.57
C SER A 192 5.26 -31.65 11.54
N SER A 193 5.41 -31.29 10.26
CA SER A 193 4.69 -31.85 9.11
C SER A 193 5.68 -32.59 8.20
#